data_AF-A0A087L8D0-F1
#
_entry.id   AF-A0A087L8D0-F1
#
_cell.length_a   1.000
_cell.length_b   1.000
_cell.length_c   1.000
_cell.angle_alpha   90.00
_cell.angle_beta   90.00
_cell.angle_gamma   90.00
#
_symmetry.space_group_name_H-M   'P 1'
#
loop_
_entity.id
_entity.type
_entity.pdbx_description
1 polymer ?
#
loop_
_entity_poly.entity_id
_entity_poly.type
_entity_poly.pdbx_seq_one_letter_code
_entity_poly.pdbx_strand_id
1 'polypeptide(L)'
;MNGSRSTFLYLLAAAGLALTPAAQADRGNDVVARLNQLYNDTRQDCGGPSKPAFLCSGVLFRATWPSTDYMFYSISPKSQKSGGVSASYLRKDAKYRKLAYGLKSGFIFDTIFGNPKDHQDYAVLCSFPIDAATDDRAQQGCTDSRRTPNSVEKSCQDINVSTAEQWAANYRQNRGDHSRQCSFDVRDERNTAAGPAFYQSIRAMAQIADESFTTQNELRLAKWEENPPKSPSILAAFYTEDAGLEGARLNQIQWYQSVQAFLPIINMRLPQTRQQDAQFAYDGRKQAIYPTSEKNACERYVESATWVERDDPGFRKKIMTLEVVPTDCGRKIQDNQTNNFFNELVVDHYLDSEWKDNPDNRDSNIGSMRRQLVCHFNVARNKPEWNLEPSRPYTSNEDSIAKGCNNT
;
A
#
# COMPACT_ATOMS: atom_id res chain seq x y z
N MET A 1 2.83 -80.90 -5.04
CA MET A 1 1.97 -79.85 -5.61
C MET A 1 1.45 -79.02 -4.44
N ASN A 2 1.96 -77.81 -4.26
CA ASN A 2 1.36 -76.77 -3.41
C ASN A 2 2.00 -75.43 -3.80
N GLY A 3 1.22 -74.62 -4.51
CA GLY A 3 1.61 -73.28 -4.92
C GLY A 3 1.39 -72.29 -3.79
N SER A 4 2.40 -71.46 -3.52
CA SER A 4 2.26 -70.27 -2.68
C SER A 4 2.26 -69.04 -3.58
N ARG A 5 1.13 -68.35 -3.64
CA ARG A 5 0.97 -67.07 -4.35
C ARG A 5 1.45 -65.95 -3.43
N SER A 6 2.52 -65.24 -3.83
CA SER A 6 2.91 -63.97 -3.22
C SER A 6 1.99 -62.85 -3.71
N THR A 7 1.18 -62.30 -2.82
CA THR A 7 0.38 -61.10 -3.07
C THR A 7 1.23 -59.88 -2.73
N PHE A 8 1.69 -59.13 -3.74
CA PHE A 8 2.27 -57.81 -3.56
C PHE A 8 1.14 -56.80 -3.28
N LEU A 9 1.05 -56.29 -2.05
CA LEU A 9 0.28 -55.08 -1.76
C LEU A 9 1.06 -53.87 -2.27
N TYR A 10 0.52 -53.20 -3.29
CA TYR A 10 0.95 -51.85 -3.65
C TYR A 10 0.36 -50.87 -2.63
N LEU A 11 1.22 -50.37 -1.73
CA LEU A 11 0.94 -49.17 -0.94
C LEU A 11 0.98 -47.96 -1.88
N LEU A 12 -0.21 -47.53 -2.33
CA LEU A 12 -0.39 -46.20 -2.91
C LEU A 12 -0.22 -45.16 -1.79
N ALA A 13 1.00 -44.61 -1.68
CA ALA A 13 1.23 -43.40 -0.93
C ALA A 13 0.53 -42.24 -1.65
N ALA A 14 -0.66 -41.87 -1.20
CA ALA A 14 -1.29 -40.63 -1.58
C ALA A 14 -0.44 -39.47 -1.01
N ALA A 15 0.44 -38.93 -1.84
CA ALA A 15 1.08 -37.65 -1.56
C ALA A 15 0.00 -36.58 -1.61
N GLY A 16 -0.56 -36.24 -0.45
CA GLY A 16 -1.38 -35.05 -0.30
C GLY A 16 -0.54 -33.83 -0.65
N LEU A 17 -0.83 -33.22 -1.80
CA LEU A 17 -0.35 -31.89 -2.14
C LEU A 17 -0.97 -30.92 -1.13
N ALA A 18 -0.24 -30.64 -0.05
CA ALA A 18 -0.48 -29.47 0.77
C ALA A 18 -0.27 -28.24 -0.13
N LEU A 19 -1.37 -27.65 -0.61
CA LEU A 19 -1.34 -26.38 -1.32
C LEU A 19 -0.76 -25.33 -0.38
N THR A 20 0.46 -24.90 -0.69
CA THR A 20 1.29 -24.04 0.12
C THR A 20 0.69 -22.64 0.28
N PRO A 21 0.58 -22.11 1.51
CA PRO A 21 0.49 -20.66 1.78
C PRO A 21 1.78 -19.89 1.42
N ALA A 22 2.83 -20.61 1.01
CA ALA A 22 4.19 -20.10 0.89
C ALA A 22 4.37 -19.05 -0.22
N ALA A 23 3.70 -19.21 -1.37
CA ALA A 23 3.86 -18.29 -2.51
C ALA A 23 3.16 -16.92 -2.29
N GLN A 24 2.09 -16.86 -1.47
CA GLN A 24 1.42 -15.60 -1.14
C GLN A 24 2.17 -14.81 -0.07
N ALA A 25 2.71 -15.51 0.93
CA ALA A 25 3.62 -14.93 1.90
C ALA A 25 4.85 -14.32 1.20
N ASP A 26 5.33 -14.96 0.12
CA ASP A 26 6.53 -14.54 -0.62
C ASP A 26 6.45 -13.10 -1.13
N ARG A 27 5.45 -12.74 -1.97
CA ARG A 27 5.40 -11.37 -2.57
C ARG A 27 5.25 -10.25 -1.54
N GLY A 28 4.41 -10.44 -0.53
CA GLY A 28 4.22 -9.44 0.53
C GLY A 28 5.45 -9.33 1.42
N ASN A 29 6.07 -10.46 1.76
CA ASN A 29 7.30 -10.49 2.56
C ASN A 29 8.52 -9.96 1.78
N ASP A 30 8.57 -10.14 0.46
CA ASP A 30 9.60 -9.54 -0.41
C ASP A 30 9.55 -8.02 -0.34
N VAL A 31 8.34 -7.45 -0.40
CA VAL A 31 8.15 -6.00 -0.21
C VAL A 31 8.58 -5.58 1.19
N VAL A 32 8.26 -6.34 2.25
CA VAL A 32 8.74 -6.06 3.61
C VAL A 32 10.27 -6.12 3.68
N ALA A 33 10.92 -7.12 3.09
CA ALA A 33 12.37 -7.26 3.05
C ALA A 33 13.01 -6.08 2.32
N ARG A 34 12.43 -5.67 1.18
CA ARG A 34 12.85 -4.50 0.41
C ARG A 34 12.72 -3.21 1.22
N LEU A 35 11.59 -2.99 1.89
CA LEU A 35 11.37 -1.80 2.71
C LEU A 35 12.34 -1.74 3.90
N ASN A 36 12.62 -2.87 4.54
CA ASN A 36 13.64 -2.95 5.59
C ASN A 36 15.03 -2.64 5.05
N GLN A 37 15.40 -3.12 3.85
CA GLN A 37 16.67 -2.77 3.21
C GLN A 37 16.74 -1.27 2.94
N LEU A 38 15.72 -0.70 2.30
CA LEU A 38 15.65 0.73 1.97
C LEU A 38 15.74 1.61 3.22
N TYR A 39 15.01 1.25 4.28
CA TYR A 39 14.99 2.01 5.53
C TYR A 39 16.34 2.02 6.25
N ASN A 40 17.03 0.87 6.30
CA ASN A 40 18.30 0.73 7.03
C ASN A 40 19.51 1.25 6.25
N ASP A 41 19.38 1.51 4.96
CA ASP A 41 20.47 1.95 4.09
C ASP A 41 20.71 3.46 4.19
N THR A 42 21.57 3.88 5.11
CA THR A 42 21.87 5.30 5.38
C THR A 42 23.00 5.86 4.51
N ARG A 43 23.26 5.30 3.33
CA ARG A 43 24.29 5.83 2.42
C ARG A 43 24.04 7.31 2.07
N GLN A 44 25.12 8.02 1.79
CA GLN A 44 25.05 9.44 1.43
C GLN A 44 24.47 9.66 0.02
N ASP A 45 24.80 8.79 -0.91
CA ASP A 45 24.39 8.86 -2.32
C ASP A 45 24.31 7.46 -2.95
N CYS A 46 23.79 7.37 -4.17
CA CYS A 46 23.61 6.13 -4.91
C CYS A 46 24.74 5.85 -5.90
N GLY A 47 25.99 6.04 -5.45
CA GLY A 47 27.19 5.75 -6.25
C GLY A 47 27.74 6.99 -6.97
N GLY A 48 27.77 8.12 -6.27
CA GLY A 48 28.37 9.37 -6.69
C GLY A 48 27.53 10.61 -6.34
N PRO A 49 28.15 11.80 -6.27
CA PRO A 49 27.50 13.02 -5.80
C PRO A 49 26.40 13.56 -6.72
N SER A 50 26.31 13.06 -7.96
CA SER A 50 25.19 13.35 -8.88
C SER A 50 23.98 12.44 -8.71
N LYS A 51 24.02 11.51 -7.76
CA LYS A 51 22.97 10.50 -7.54
C LYS A 51 22.44 10.58 -6.10
N PRO A 52 21.54 11.51 -5.78
CA PRO A 52 20.96 11.60 -4.44
C PRO A 52 20.44 10.28 -3.89
N ALA A 53 20.53 10.10 -2.57
CA ALA A 53 20.21 8.84 -1.91
C ALA A 53 18.76 8.36 -2.12
N PHE A 54 17.80 9.26 -2.41
CA PHE A 54 16.41 8.88 -2.71
C PHE A 54 16.27 8.01 -3.98
N LEU A 55 17.30 7.95 -4.83
CA LEU A 55 17.28 7.12 -6.03
C LEU A 55 17.29 5.62 -5.69
N CYS A 56 17.87 5.22 -4.54
CA CYS A 56 18.12 3.81 -4.23
C CYS A 56 17.95 3.44 -2.74
N SER A 57 17.68 4.40 -1.87
CA SER A 57 17.56 4.19 -0.42
C SER A 57 16.45 5.05 0.18
N GLY A 58 15.99 4.66 1.37
CA GLY A 58 14.84 5.23 2.06
C GLY A 58 13.51 4.90 1.42
N VAL A 59 12.45 5.07 2.19
CA VAL A 59 11.07 4.81 1.79
C VAL A 59 10.43 6.13 1.42
N LEU A 60 10.17 6.34 0.14
CA LEU A 60 9.41 7.49 -0.36
C LEU A 60 7.94 7.11 -0.45
N PHE A 61 7.07 7.90 0.17
CA PHE A 61 5.65 7.57 0.22
C PHE A 61 4.78 8.83 0.28
N ARG A 62 3.49 8.67 0.01
CA ARG A 62 2.49 9.73 0.15
C ARG A 62 1.33 9.22 0.99
N ALA A 63 1.02 9.94 2.06
CA ALA A 63 -0.20 9.75 2.81
C ALA A 63 -1.38 10.39 2.07
N THR A 64 -2.52 9.71 2.01
CA THR A 64 -3.70 10.19 1.27
C THR A 64 -4.97 10.04 2.09
N TRP A 65 -5.92 10.95 1.87
CA TRP A 65 -7.28 10.78 2.36
C TRP A 65 -7.96 9.67 1.56
N PRO A 66 -8.52 8.64 2.23
CA PRO A 66 -9.35 7.66 1.55
C PRO A 66 -10.57 8.33 0.93
N SER A 67 -10.84 8.04 -0.34
CA SER A 67 -11.98 8.62 -1.06
C SER A 67 -12.41 7.69 -2.19
N THR A 68 -13.70 7.62 -2.44
CA THR A 68 -14.29 6.97 -3.63
C THR A 68 -14.47 7.95 -4.78
N ASP A 69 -14.29 9.26 -4.56
CA ASP A 69 -14.50 10.31 -5.58
C ASP A 69 -13.33 10.42 -6.57
N TYR A 70 -12.18 9.83 -6.22
CA TYR A 70 -10.96 9.84 -7.02
C TYR A 70 -10.09 8.64 -6.68
N MET A 71 -9.19 8.27 -7.60
CA MET A 71 -8.21 7.21 -7.35
C MET A 71 -7.14 7.70 -6.38
N PHE A 72 -6.68 6.83 -5.48
CA PHE A 72 -5.70 7.21 -4.44
C PHE A 72 -4.36 7.75 -4.99
N TYR A 73 -3.99 7.38 -6.22
CA TYR A 73 -2.78 7.85 -6.90
C TYR A 73 -3.01 9.13 -7.73
N SER A 74 -4.24 9.62 -7.80
CA SER A 74 -4.55 10.82 -8.59
C SER A 74 -3.96 12.09 -7.99
N ILE A 75 -3.55 12.99 -8.86
CA ILE A 75 -2.92 14.26 -8.53
C ILE A 75 -4.02 15.27 -8.17
N SER A 76 -3.95 15.82 -6.96
CA SER A 76 -4.94 16.80 -6.48
C SER A 76 -4.96 18.06 -7.37
N PRO A 77 -6.09 18.79 -7.45
CA PRO A 77 -6.17 20.01 -8.25
C PRO A 77 -5.09 21.06 -7.91
N LYS A 78 -4.70 21.16 -6.63
CA LYS A 78 -3.58 22.03 -6.21
C LYS A 78 -2.24 21.56 -6.75
N SER A 79 -2.00 20.25 -6.74
CA SER A 79 -0.77 19.68 -7.28
C SER A 79 -0.71 19.77 -8.81
N GLN A 80 -1.85 19.63 -9.50
CA GLN A 80 -1.95 19.91 -10.93
C GLN A 80 -1.60 21.37 -11.24
N LYS A 81 -2.18 22.33 -10.49
CA LYS A 81 -1.93 23.77 -10.68
C LYS A 81 -0.49 24.18 -10.36
N SER A 82 0.09 23.66 -9.28
CA SER A 82 1.47 24.00 -8.88
C SER A 82 2.52 23.27 -9.72
N GLY A 83 2.17 22.15 -10.33
CA GLY A 83 3.10 21.29 -11.07
C GLY A 83 3.97 20.41 -10.16
N GLY A 84 3.64 20.30 -8.87
CA GLY A 84 4.36 19.38 -7.98
C GLY A 84 3.46 18.67 -6.98
N VAL A 85 3.97 17.55 -6.48
CA VAL A 85 3.28 16.64 -5.56
C VAL A 85 4.15 16.41 -4.32
N SER A 86 3.58 16.58 -3.13
CA SER A 86 4.31 16.36 -1.88
C SER A 86 4.47 14.87 -1.58
N ALA A 87 5.64 14.49 -1.10
CA ALA A 87 5.93 13.15 -0.61
C ALA A 87 6.73 13.25 0.70
N SER A 88 6.65 12.21 1.51
CA SER A 88 7.44 12.06 2.71
C SER A 88 8.51 11.00 2.48
N TYR A 89 9.66 11.17 3.14
CA TYR A 89 10.81 10.27 3.03
C TYR A 89 11.13 9.70 4.39
N LEU A 90 11.27 8.38 4.52
CA LEU A 90 11.55 7.70 5.79
C LEU A 90 12.80 6.83 5.66
N ARG A 91 13.76 7.09 6.55
CA ARG A 91 15.02 6.35 6.67
C ARG A 91 15.43 6.28 8.14
N LYS A 92 16.32 5.36 8.50
CA LYS A 92 16.76 5.17 9.89
C LYS A 92 17.30 6.44 10.55
N ASP A 93 17.95 7.31 9.77
CA ASP A 93 18.50 8.62 10.16
C ASP A 93 17.57 9.81 9.80
N ALA A 94 16.37 9.56 9.28
CA ALA A 94 15.39 10.55 8.84
C ALA A 94 13.96 10.16 9.28
N LYS A 95 13.77 9.88 10.57
CA LYS A 95 12.53 9.30 11.13
C LYS A 95 11.69 10.28 11.94
N TYR A 96 10.37 10.07 11.90
CA TYR A 96 9.34 10.84 12.62
C TYR A 96 8.18 9.93 13.03
N ARG A 97 7.39 10.37 14.01
CA ARG A 97 6.39 9.51 14.69
C ARG A 97 4.98 9.54 14.11
N LYS A 98 4.68 10.46 13.19
CA LYS A 98 3.33 10.67 12.65
C LYS A 98 3.36 11.18 11.22
N LEU A 99 2.24 11.03 10.52
CA LEU A 99 2.04 11.59 9.18
C LEU A 99 1.37 12.97 9.24
N ALA A 100 1.43 13.69 8.12
CA ALA A 100 0.74 14.96 7.93
C ALA A 100 -0.77 14.81 8.20
N TYR A 101 -1.38 15.83 8.82
CA TYR A 101 -2.82 15.92 9.08
C TYR A 101 -3.45 14.75 9.87
N GLY A 102 -2.64 13.91 10.52
CA GLY A 102 -3.14 12.73 11.22
C GLY A 102 -3.62 11.61 10.28
N LEU A 103 -3.23 11.66 9.00
CA LEU A 103 -3.46 10.58 8.03
C LEU A 103 -2.81 9.29 8.51
N LYS A 104 -3.41 8.16 8.11
CA LYS A 104 -3.01 6.83 8.62
C LYS A 104 -2.73 5.81 7.53
N SER A 105 -2.95 6.18 6.27
CA SER A 105 -2.79 5.32 5.09
C SER A 105 -2.32 6.10 3.87
N GLY A 106 -1.87 5.37 2.85
CA GLY A 106 -1.42 5.94 1.60
C GLY A 106 -0.77 4.90 0.71
N PHE A 107 0.23 5.33 -0.06
CA PHE A 107 0.99 4.46 -0.94
C PHE A 107 2.49 4.78 -0.93
N ILE A 108 3.29 3.76 -1.21
CA ILE A 108 4.76 3.80 -1.27
C ILE A 108 5.18 3.71 -2.74
N PHE A 109 6.06 4.61 -3.16
CA PHE A 109 6.63 4.58 -4.51
C PHE A 109 7.72 3.52 -4.61
N ASP A 110 7.93 2.97 -5.80
CA ASP A 110 9.21 2.32 -6.10
C ASP A 110 10.35 3.34 -6.01
N THR A 111 11.53 2.94 -5.55
CA THR A 111 12.72 3.80 -5.73
C THR A 111 13.06 3.92 -7.21
N ILE A 112 13.56 5.07 -7.67
CA ILE A 112 13.93 5.29 -9.09
C ILE A 112 14.86 4.18 -9.64
N PHE A 113 15.92 3.77 -8.93
CA PHE A 113 16.80 2.66 -9.38
C PHE A 113 16.21 1.25 -9.18
N GLY A 114 15.11 1.14 -8.44
CA GLY A 114 14.35 -0.10 -8.27
C GLY A 114 13.10 -0.15 -9.15
N ASN A 115 12.81 0.93 -9.89
CA ASN A 115 11.63 1.05 -10.73
C ASN A 115 11.71 0.04 -11.90
N PRO A 116 10.63 -0.66 -12.26
CA PRO A 116 10.61 -1.49 -13.45
C PRO A 116 11.04 -0.68 -14.68
N LYS A 117 11.81 -1.30 -15.58
CA LYS A 117 12.46 -0.59 -16.70
C LYS A 117 11.48 0.06 -17.69
N ASP A 118 10.25 -0.44 -17.76
CA ASP A 118 9.18 0.06 -18.62
C ASP A 118 8.25 1.07 -17.90
N HIS A 119 8.52 1.38 -16.64
CA HIS A 119 7.84 2.41 -15.87
C HIS A 119 8.57 3.74 -15.98
N GLN A 120 7.84 4.84 -15.75
CA GLN A 120 8.39 6.19 -15.75
C GLN A 120 8.92 6.53 -14.36
N ASP A 121 10.11 7.11 -14.31
CA ASP A 121 10.67 7.68 -13.09
C ASP A 121 9.97 8.99 -12.74
N TYR A 122 9.75 9.21 -11.45
CA TYR A 122 9.38 10.53 -10.93
C TYR A 122 10.63 11.40 -10.77
N ALA A 123 10.47 12.73 -10.83
CA ALA A 123 11.54 13.67 -10.56
C ALA A 123 11.37 14.27 -9.16
N VAL A 124 12.40 14.22 -8.31
CA VAL A 124 12.44 14.95 -7.04
C VAL A 124 13.01 16.34 -7.31
N LEU A 125 12.25 17.37 -6.97
CA LEU A 125 12.59 18.77 -7.24
C LEU A 125 13.38 19.40 -6.09
N CYS A 126 12.88 19.24 -4.87
CA CYS A 126 13.50 19.78 -3.67
C CYS A 126 13.12 18.99 -2.42
N SER A 127 13.92 19.16 -1.37
CA SER A 127 13.75 18.53 -0.07
C SER A 127 13.77 19.57 1.06
N PHE A 128 12.83 19.41 1.99
CA PHE A 128 12.71 20.17 3.22
C PHE A 128 12.92 19.23 4.42
N PRO A 129 13.78 19.59 5.40
CA PRO A 129 14.01 18.77 6.59
C PRO A 129 12.77 18.60 7.49
N ILE A 130 11.79 19.50 7.40
CA ILE A 130 10.52 19.47 8.13
C ILE A 130 9.43 20.03 7.22
N ASP A 131 8.14 19.73 7.51
CA ASP A 131 6.98 20.27 6.80
C ASP A 131 7.17 21.73 6.39
N ALA A 132 6.92 22.03 5.12
CA ALA A 132 7.22 23.33 4.54
C ALA A 132 6.00 23.99 3.90
N ALA A 133 4.80 23.46 4.18
CA ALA A 133 3.55 23.99 3.67
C ALA A 133 3.55 24.18 2.14
N THR A 134 4.09 23.21 1.41
CA THR A 134 4.51 23.42 0.02
C THR A 134 3.38 23.72 -0.97
N ASP A 135 2.13 23.44 -0.60
CA ASP A 135 0.92 23.89 -1.32
C ASP A 135 0.86 25.42 -1.52
N ASP A 136 1.50 26.18 -0.64
CA ASP A 136 1.50 27.64 -0.66
C ASP A 136 2.78 28.27 -1.24
N ARG A 137 3.67 27.43 -1.80
CA ARG A 137 4.97 27.86 -2.32
C ARG A 137 5.03 27.98 -3.83
N ALA A 138 5.86 28.90 -4.32
CA ALA A 138 6.18 29.08 -5.74
C ALA A 138 7.11 27.97 -6.28
N GLN A 139 7.34 27.97 -7.60
CA GLN A 139 8.22 27.04 -8.32
C GLN A 139 8.00 25.56 -7.94
N GLN A 140 6.81 25.06 -8.27
CA GLN A 140 6.37 23.70 -7.94
C GLN A 140 6.45 23.37 -6.44
N GLY A 141 6.43 24.38 -5.57
CA GLY A 141 6.43 24.23 -4.12
C GLY A 141 7.82 24.31 -3.46
N CYS A 142 8.86 24.73 -4.20
CA CYS A 142 10.24 24.71 -3.71
C CYS A 142 10.76 26.05 -3.18
N THR A 143 10.14 27.17 -3.49
CA THR A 143 10.67 28.49 -3.11
C THR A 143 9.65 29.29 -2.31
N ASP A 144 9.43 30.56 -2.69
CA ASP A 144 8.75 31.60 -1.95
C ASP A 144 7.37 31.18 -1.43
N SER A 145 7.07 31.43 -0.16
CA SER A 145 5.80 31.06 0.45
C SER A 145 4.84 32.24 0.52
N ARG A 146 3.61 32.04 0.01
CA ARG A 146 2.54 33.05 0.12
C ARG A 146 2.05 33.26 1.56
N ARG A 147 2.47 32.42 2.51
CA ARG A 147 2.13 32.56 3.94
C ARG A 147 2.99 33.62 4.63
N THR A 148 4.08 34.05 4.00
CA THR A 148 5.09 34.94 4.58
C THR A 148 5.29 36.18 3.70
N PRO A 149 4.25 37.02 3.50
CA PRO A 149 4.25 38.09 2.49
C PRO A 149 5.33 39.18 2.69
N ASN A 150 5.99 39.21 3.86
CA ASN A 150 7.06 40.15 4.19
C ASN A 150 8.47 39.52 4.09
N SER A 151 8.57 38.34 3.50
CA SER A 151 9.80 37.54 3.35
C SER A 151 9.79 36.91 1.95
N VAL A 152 10.96 36.61 1.41
CA VAL A 152 11.09 35.88 0.14
C VAL A 152 11.95 34.66 0.36
N GLU A 153 11.36 33.48 0.35
CA GLU A 153 12.10 32.23 0.51
C GLU A 153 12.74 31.78 -0.80
N LYS A 154 13.99 31.31 -0.72
CA LYS A 154 14.76 30.81 -1.86
C LYS A 154 15.23 29.38 -1.60
N SER A 155 15.82 28.77 -2.60
CA SER A 155 16.60 27.54 -2.40
C SER A 155 17.83 27.84 -1.53
N CYS A 156 18.28 26.88 -0.74
CA CYS A 156 19.35 27.09 0.24
C CYS A 156 20.66 27.54 -0.40
N GLN A 157 21.00 27.01 -1.58
CA GLN A 157 22.19 27.43 -2.31
C GLN A 157 22.17 28.92 -2.72
N ASP A 158 20.98 29.48 -2.98
CA ASP A 158 20.83 30.87 -3.44
C ASP A 158 21.04 31.88 -2.31
N ILE A 159 21.12 31.40 -1.07
CA ILE A 159 21.40 32.18 0.15
C ILE A 159 22.65 31.70 0.88
N ASN A 160 23.53 30.96 0.19
CA ASN A 160 24.79 30.42 0.73
C ASN A 160 24.62 29.48 1.94
N VAL A 161 23.48 28.79 2.01
CA VAL A 161 23.24 27.70 2.97
C VAL A 161 23.53 26.38 2.26
N SER A 162 24.57 25.67 2.70
CA SER A 162 25.06 24.44 2.07
C SER A 162 25.24 23.28 3.04
N THR A 163 25.06 23.51 4.34
CA THR A 163 25.22 22.50 5.40
C THR A 163 24.00 22.44 6.30
N ALA A 164 23.80 21.29 6.94
CA ALA A 164 22.75 21.10 7.94
C ALA A 164 22.83 22.14 9.08
N GLU A 165 24.03 22.47 9.53
CA GLU A 165 24.29 23.43 10.60
C GLU A 165 23.89 24.85 10.18
N GLN A 166 24.25 25.26 8.96
CA GLN A 166 23.82 26.55 8.38
C GLN A 166 22.30 26.60 8.20
N TRP A 167 21.68 25.52 7.71
CA TRP A 167 20.23 25.44 7.56
C TRP A 167 19.54 25.61 8.92
N ALA A 168 20.00 24.91 9.94
CA ALA A 168 19.40 24.97 11.27
C ALA A 168 19.60 26.35 11.93
N ALA A 169 20.74 27.00 11.69
CA ALA A 169 20.97 28.38 12.12
C ALA A 169 19.98 29.35 11.44
N ASN A 170 19.80 29.24 10.12
CA ASN A 170 18.83 30.05 9.37
C ASN A 170 17.38 29.80 9.84
N TYR A 171 17.01 28.54 10.03
CA TYR A 171 15.68 28.15 10.54
C TYR A 171 15.40 28.74 11.93
N ARG A 172 16.37 28.69 12.85
CA ARG A 172 16.25 29.32 14.18
C ARG A 172 16.21 30.85 14.12
N GLN A 173 16.97 31.49 13.23
CA GLN A 173 16.88 32.93 12.99
C GLN A 173 15.47 33.32 12.50
N ASN A 174 14.84 32.45 11.71
CA ASN A 174 13.46 32.57 11.28
C ASN A 174 12.44 32.05 12.32
N ARG A 175 12.85 31.91 13.58
CA ARG A 175 12.01 31.51 14.73
C ARG A 175 11.36 30.14 14.59
N GLY A 176 11.95 29.23 13.82
CA GLY A 176 11.39 27.91 13.55
C GLY A 176 10.11 27.95 12.70
N ASP A 177 9.94 28.99 11.88
CA ASP A 177 8.78 29.09 10.99
C ASP A 177 8.92 28.15 9.79
N HIS A 178 8.04 27.16 9.72
CA HIS A 178 7.97 26.13 8.66
C HIS A 178 7.85 26.75 7.25
N SER A 179 7.24 27.94 7.15
CA SER A 179 7.08 28.64 5.88
C SER A 179 8.33 29.43 5.48
N ARG A 180 9.26 29.72 6.41
CA ARG A 180 10.46 30.56 6.19
C ARG A 180 11.76 29.78 6.07
N GLN A 181 11.70 28.46 5.92
CA GLN A 181 12.86 27.63 5.63
C GLN A 181 13.23 27.67 4.13
N CYS A 182 14.52 27.66 3.83
CA CYS A 182 15.00 27.40 2.48
C CYS A 182 14.86 25.91 2.13
N SER A 183 14.75 25.60 0.84
CA SER A 183 14.71 24.22 0.33
C SER A 183 16.05 23.76 -0.20
N PHE A 184 16.39 22.49 -0.02
CA PHE A 184 17.51 21.89 -0.74
C PHE A 184 17.03 21.50 -2.14
N ASP A 185 17.46 22.25 -3.16
CA ASP A 185 17.18 21.94 -4.55
C ASP A 185 18.05 20.76 -5.02
N VAL A 186 17.40 19.74 -5.57
CA VAL A 186 17.98 18.42 -5.89
C VAL A 186 17.64 17.98 -7.31
N ARG A 187 17.17 18.91 -8.15
CA ARG A 187 16.89 18.63 -9.56
C ARG A 187 18.14 18.20 -10.30
N ASP A 188 17.96 17.46 -11.39
CA ASP A 188 19.06 16.91 -12.19
C ASP A 188 20.02 17.98 -12.72
N GLU A 189 19.57 19.22 -12.97
CA GLU A 189 20.42 20.33 -13.40
C GLU A 189 21.51 20.69 -12.38
N ARG A 190 21.32 20.31 -11.10
CA ARG A 190 22.32 20.48 -10.05
C ARG A 190 23.47 19.47 -10.15
N ASN A 191 23.29 18.39 -10.91
CA ASN A 191 24.30 17.37 -11.16
C ASN A 191 25.01 16.96 -9.86
N THR A 192 26.34 17.10 -9.77
CA THR A 192 27.14 16.72 -8.60
C THR A 192 26.83 17.50 -7.32
N ALA A 193 26.03 18.57 -7.37
CA ALA A 193 25.57 19.27 -6.20
C ALA A 193 24.26 18.68 -5.61
N ALA A 194 23.50 17.88 -6.37
CA ALA A 194 22.20 17.35 -5.93
C ALA A 194 22.35 16.35 -4.78
N GLY A 195 23.29 15.39 -4.89
CA GLY A 195 23.52 14.38 -3.86
C GLY A 195 23.94 14.97 -2.52
N PRO A 196 24.97 15.84 -2.48
CA PRO A 196 25.33 16.58 -1.27
C PRO A 196 24.17 17.42 -0.71
N ALA A 197 23.39 18.11 -1.54
CA ALA A 197 22.25 18.90 -1.07
C ALA A 197 21.19 18.03 -0.38
N PHE A 198 20.81 16.90 -0.98
CA PHE A 198 19.87 15.96 -0.37
C PHE A 198 20.42 15.35 0.93
N TYR A 199 21.70 15.01 0.96
CA TYR A 199 22.31 14.50 2.18
C TYR A 199 22.29 15.53 3.32
N GLN A 200 22.52 16.81 3.01
CA GLN A 200 22.44 17.88 4.01
C GLN A 200 20.99 18.13 4.47
N SER A 201 19.97 17.88 3.64
CA SER A 201 18.57 17.95 4.09
C SER A 201 18.25 16.87 5.13
N ILE A 202 18.78 15.66 4.97
CA ILE A 202 18.66 14.59 5.98
C ILE A 202 19.42 14.97 7.26
N ARG A 203 20.68 15.42 7.14
CA ARG A 203 21.47 15.85 8.31
C ARG A 203 20.81 17.01 9.06
N ALA A 204 20.11 17.91 8.37
CA ALA A 204 19.40 19.02 8.97
C ALA A 204 18.26 18.57 9.89
N MET A 205 17.61 17.42 9.62
CA MET A 205 16.61 16.86 10.53
C MET A 205 17.19 16.59 11.92
N ALA A 206 18.44 16.10 12.00
CA ALA A 206 19.12 15.83 13.26
C ALA A 206 19.46 17.11 14.05
N GLN A 207 19.62 18.25 13.37
CA GLN A 207 19.89 19.55 14.02
C GLN A 207 18.65 20.14 14.74
N ILE A 208 17.46 19.61 14.43
CA ILE A 208 16.18 19.97 15.05
C ILE A 208 15.44 18.72 15.54
N ALA A 209 16.18 17.72 16.03
CA ALA A 209 15.69 16.36 16.27
C ALA A 209 14.43 16.25 17.15
N ASP A 210 14.23 17.16 18.10
CA ASP A 210 13.02 17.16 18.94
C ASP A 210 11.78 17.55 18.13
N GLU A 211 11.92 18.54 17.24
CA GLU A 211 10.84 19.04 16.40
C GLU A 211 10.58 18.11 15.21
N SER A 212 11.64 17.74 14.48
CA SER A 212 11.57 16.86 13.30
C SER A 212 11.12 15.45 13.63
N PHE A 213 11.27 14.98 14.88
CA PHE A 213 10.68 13.70 15.26
C PHE A 213 9.16 13.78 15.39
N THR A 214 8.61 14.96 15.69
CA THR A 214 7.17 15.18 15.90
C THR A 214 6.42 15.66 14.67
N THR A 215 7.15 15.99 13.60
CA THR A 215 6.62 16.52 12.33
C THR A 215 7.37 15.88 11.16
N GLN A 216 6.65 15.40 10.17
CA GLN A 216 7.21 14.81 8.96
C GLN A 216 8.15 15.76 8.20
N ASN A 217 9.09 15.21 7.45
CA ASN A 217 9.79 15.94 6.39
C ASN A 217 8.90 16.06 5.14
N GLU A 218 9.36 16.86 4.17
CA GLU A 218 8.62 17.07 2.93
C GLU A 218 9.55 17.14 1.71
N LEU A 219 9.31 16.26 0.74
CA LEU A 219 9.90 16.32 -0.59
C LEU A 219 8.86 16.82 -1.58
N ARG A 220 9.31 17.52 -2.61
CA ARG A 220 8.48 17.89 -3.75
C ARG A 220 8.88 17.10 -4.97
N LEU A 221 7.94 16.35 -5.51
CA LEU A 221 8.07 15.65 -6.77
C LEU A 221 7.47 16.50 -7.88
N ALA A 222 7.98 16.40 -9.10
CA ALA A 222 7.27 16.92 -10.27
C ALA A 222 5.91 16.21 -10.42
N LYS A 223 4.90 16.89 -10.95
CA LYS A 223 3.69 16.19 -11.39
C LYS A 223 4.06 15.14 -12.44
N TRP A 224 3.32 14.04 -12.44
CA TRP A 224 3.40 13.00 -13.45
C TRP A 224 2.11 12.97 -14.27
N GLU A 225 2.12 12.23 -15.36
CA GLU A 225 0.90 11.87 -16.09
C GLU A 225 0.38 10.55 -15.52
N GLU A 226 -0.91 10.50 -15.20
CA GLU A 226 -1.53 9.32 -14.57
C GLU A 226 -1.69 8.19 -15.60
N ASN A 227 -0.83 7.17 -15.52
CA ASN A 227 -0.81 6.01 -16.39
C ASN A 227 -0.41 4.74 -15.59
N PRO A 228 -1.23 4.29 -14.63
CA PRO A 228 -0.91 3.13 -13.81
C PRO A 228 -0.86 1.85 -14.66
N PRO A 229 0.07 0.91 -14.39
CA PRO A 229 1.04 0.93 -13.30
C PRO A 229 2.34 1.69 -13.63
N LYS A 230 2.46 2.25 -14.84
CA LYS A 230 3.70 2.83 -15.36
C LYS A 230 4.04 4.19 -14.78
N SER A 231 3.05 4.97 -14.34
CA SER A 231 3.26 6.31 -13.79
C SER A 231 2.08 6.73 -12.89
N PRO A 232 2.28 6.94 -11.58
CA PRO A 232 3.52 6.66 -10.84
C PRO A 232 3.70 5.15 -10.63
N SER A 233 4.94 4.68 -10.50
CA SER A 233 5.19 3.30 -10.06
C SER A 233 4.99 3.19 -8.54
N ILE A 234 4.16 2.22 -8.14
CA ILE A 234 3.73 2.05 -6.75
C ILE A 234 4.13 0.64 -6.29
N LEU A 235 4.95 0.61 -5.24
CA LEU A 235 5.46 -0.61 -4.61
C LEU A 235 4.41 -1.26 -3.70
N ALA A 236 3.68 -0.45 -2.93
CA ALA A 236 2.71 -0.92 -1.95
C ALA A 236 1.67 0.14 -1.57
N ALA A 237 0.49 -0.31 -1.15
CA ALA A 237 -0.36 0.49 -0.27
C ALA A 237 0.13 0.32 1.17
N PHE A 238 -0.12 1.30 2.04
CA PHE A 238 0.26 1.17 3.45
C PHE A 238 -0.80 1.72 4.40
N TYR A 239 -0.72 1.23 5.63
CA TYR A 239 -1.33 1.84 6.81
C TYR A 239 -0.33 1.87 7.97
N THR A 240 -0.53 2.78 8.93
CA THR A 240 0.40 2.97 10.07
C THR A 240 -0.13 2.41 11.39
N GLU A 241 -1.45 2.28 11.49
CA GLU A 241 -2.20 1.77 12.65
C GLU A 241 -3.58 1.31 12.18
N ASP A 242 -4.29 0.49 12.96
CA ASP A 242 -5.51 -0.20 12.51
C ASP A 242 -6.59 0.74 11.95
N ALA A 243 -6.72 1.95 12.49
CA ALA A 243 -7.65 2.97 11.98
C ALA A 243 -7.37 3.41 10.53
N GLY A 244 -6.17 3.14 9.98
CA GLY A 244 -5.83 3.39 8.58
C GLY A 244 -6.07 2.19 7.64
N LEU A 245 -6.40 1.01 8.16
CA LEU A 245 -6.48 -0.22 7.36
C LEU A 245 -7.54 -0.11 6.25
N GLU A 246 -8.70 0.44 6.56
CA GLU A 246 -9.79 0.58 5.58
C GLU A 246 -9.41 1.52 4.42
N GLY A 247 -8.61 2.55 4.71
CA GLY A 247 -8.05 3.40 3.66
C GLY A 247 -7.08 2.65 2.75
N ALA A 248 -6.21 1.81 3.33
CA ALA A 248 -5.29 1.00 2.54
C ALA A 248 -5.99 -0.09 1.72
N ARG A 249 -7.07 -0.69 2.24
CA ARG A 249 -7.92 -1.64 1.51
C ARG A 249 -8.61 -0.98 0.33
N LEU A 250 -9.16 0.22 0.51
CA LEU A 250 -9.72 0.99 -0.59
C LEU A 250 -8.67 1.26 -1.69
N ASN A 251 -7.46 1.68 -1.32
CA ASN A 251 -6.38 1.89 -2.29
C ASN A 251 -6.05 0.59 -3.06
N GLN A 252 -5.96 -0.56 -2.37
CA GLN A 252 -5.70 -1.85 -3.00
C GLN A 252 -6.80 -2.26 -3.98
N ILE A 253 -8.08 -2.01 -3.64
CA ILE A 253 -9.23 -2.30 -4.50
C ILE A 253 -9.21 -1.41 -5.75
N GLN A 254 -9.02 -0.10 -5.58
CA GLN A 254 -8.89 0.85 -6.69
C GLN A 254 -7.72 0.51 -7.63
N TRP A 255 -6.61 0.06 -7.06
CA TRP A 255 -5.48 -0.44 -7.85
C TRP A 255 -5.86 -1.66 -8.68
N TYR A 256 -6.50 -2.66 -8.07
CA TYR A 256 -6.92 -3.87 -8.80
C TYR A 256 -7.95 -3.55 -9.88
N GLN A 257 -8.91 -2.65 -9.61
CA GLN A 257 -9.86 -2.15 -10.62
C GLN A 257 -9.16 -1.60 -11.85
N SER A 258 -8.08 -0.82 -11.66
CA SER A 258 -7.41 -0.09 -12.75
C SER A 258 -6.31 -0.89 -13.45
N VAL A 259 -5.59 -1.73 -12.70
CA VAL A 259 -4.36 -2.41 -13.15
C VAL A 259 -4.54 -3.92 -13.31
N GLN A 260 -5.54 -4.51 -12.67
CA GLN A 260 -5.75 -5.97 -12.59
C GLN A 260 -4.51 -6.71 -12.05
N ALA A 261 -3.78 -6.07 -11.13
CA ALA A 261 -2.60 -6.62 -10.47
C ALA A 261 -2.71 -6.52 -8.95
N PHE A 262 -2.06 -7.43 -8.25
CA PHE A 262 -2.00 -7.41 -6.79
C PHE A 262 -1.00 -6.35 -6.30
N LEU A 263 -1.48 -5.42 -5.47
CA LEU A 263 -0.65 -4.43 -4.76
C LEU A 263 -0.70 -4.76 -3.25
N PRO A 264 0.42 -5.12 -2.59
CA PRO A 264 0.39 -5.49 -1.19
C PRO A 264 0.07 -4.29 -0.29
N ILE A 265 -0.72 -4.53 0.75
CA ILE A 265 -0.90 -3.61 1.88
C ILE A 265 0.14 -3.95 2.95
N ILE A 266 0.97 -2.98 3.30
CA ILE A 266 2.01 -3.08 4.33
C ILE A 266 1.62 -2.27 5.57
N ASN A 267 1.77 -2.88 6.75
CA ASN A 267 1.75 -2.14 8.00
C ASN A 267 3.10 -1.45 8.21
N MET A 268 3.15 -0.15 7.94
CA MET A 268 4.31 0.71 8.15
C MET A 268 4.19 1.41 9.51
N ARG A 269 4.65 0.77 10.57
CA ARG A 269 4.58 1.33 11.93
C ARG A 269 5.66 2.38 12.12
N LEU A 270 5.25 3.60 12.42
CA LEU A 270 6.16 4.69 12.72
C LEU A 270 6.68 4.59 14.17
N PRO A 271 7.94 4.99 14.43
CA PRO A 271 8.54 4.92 15.76
C PRO A 271 7.83 5.86 16.73
N GLN A 272 7.59 5.42 17.97
CA GLN A 272 6.95 6.24 19.00
C GLN A 272 7.95 7.03 19.84
N THR A 273 9.21 6.59 19.85
CA THR A 273 10.36 7.29 20.46
C THR A 273 11.53 7.36 19.49
N ARG A 274 12.46 8.29 19.70
CA ARG A 274 13.64 8.46 18.82
C ARG A 274 14.57 7.24 18.80
N GLN A 275 14.55 6.43 19.85
CA GLN A 275 15.35 5.22 19.97
C GLN A 275 14.75 4.06 19.17
N GLN A 276 13.45 4.09 18.91
CA GLN A 276 12.77 3.08 18.09
C GLN A 276 12.96 3.34 16.61
N ASP A 277 12.96 2.26 15.84
CA ASP A 277 12.97 2.30 14.38
C ASP A 277 11.56 2.05 13.82
N ALA A 278 11.33 2.47 12.58
CA ALA A 278 10.11 2.10 11.86
C ALA A 278 10.10 0.59 11.60
N GLN A 279 8.91 -0.01 11.56
CA GLN A 279 8.73 -1.44 11.31
C GLN A 279 7.79 -1.64 10.13
N PHE A 280 8.09 -2.65 9.32
CA PHE A 280 7.27 -3.05 8.18
C PHE A 280 6.78 -4.48 8.39
N ALA A 281 5.49 -4.72 8.22
CA ALA A 281 4.92 -6.06 8.35
C ALA A 281 3.85 -6.29 7.27
N TYR A 282 3.80 -7.53 6.79
CA TYR A 282 2.76 -8.02 5.89
C TYR A 282 1.89 -9.03 6.64
N ASP A 283 0.57 -8.90 6.49
CA ASP A 283 -0.41 -9.88 6.98
C ASP A 283 -1.41 -10.13 5.85
N GLY A 284 -1.47 -11.37 5.36
CA GLY A 284 -2.40 -11.78 4.31
C GLY A 284 -3.87 -11.56 4.68
N ARG A 285 -4.21 -11.58 5.97
CA ARG A 285 -5.59 -11.35 6.47
C ARG A 285 -5.99 -9.88 6.44
N LYS A 286 -5.02 -8.97 6.31
CA LYS A 286 -5.26 -7.52 6.24
C LYS A 286 -5.48 -7.05 4.80
N GLN A 287 -5.24 -7.91 3.81
CA GLN A 287 -5.52 -7.63 2.40
C GLN A 287 -7.03 -7.72 2.11
N ALA A 288 -7.51 -6.95 1.13
CA ALA A 288 -8.84 -7.08 0.54
C ALA A 288 -8.79 -7.91 -0.76
N ILE A 289 -7.80 -7.65 -1.60
CA ILE A 289 -7.56 -8.36 -2.87
C ILE A 289 -6.59 -9.52 -2.60
N TYR A 290 -6.86 -10.68 -3.17
CA TYR A 290 -5.97 -11.84 -3.12
C TYR A 290 -5.07 -11.89 -4.35
N PRO A 291 -3.79 -12.30 -4.21
CA PRO A 291 -2.89 -12.42 -5.35
C PRO A 291 -3.40 -13.47 -6.34
N THR A 292 -3.35 -13.15 -7.64
CA THR A 292 -3.72 -14.06 -8.73
C THR A 292 -2.49 -14.81 -9.24
N SER A 293 -2.68 -16.08 -9.60
CA SER A 293 -1.64 -16.93 -10.22
C SER A 293 -1.65 -16.85 -11.74
N GLU A 294 -2.79 -16.46 -12.32
CA GLU A 294 -3.00 -16.39 -13.77
C GLU A 294 -3.86 -15.18 -14.13
N LYS A 295 -3.85 -14.82 -15.43
CA LYS A 295 -4.77 -13.83 -15.99
C LYS A 295 -6.21 -14.35 -15.90
N ASN A 296 -7.17 -13.43 -15.94
CA ASN A 296 -8.58 -13.78 -15.89
C ASN A 296 -8.94 -14.73 -17.04
N ALA A 297 -9.52 -15.88 -16.69
CA ALA A 297 -10.00 -16.86 -17.67
C ALA A 297 -11.40 -16.52 -18.22
N CYS A 298 -12.15 -15.68 -17.50
CA CYS A 298 -13.48 -15.22 -17.89
C CYS A 298 -13.46 -13.70 -18.10
N GLU A 299 -14.32 -13.21 -19.00
CA GLU A 299 -14.60 -11.77 -19.11
C GLU A 299 -15.29 -11.25 -17.84
N ARG A 300 -16.26 -12.02 -17.33
CA ARG A 300 -16.93 -11.84 -16.04
C ARG A 300 -17.12 -13.18 -15.36
N TYR A 301 -16.86 -13.23 -14.07
CA TYR A 301 -17.11 -14.42 -13.25
C TYR A 301 -18.54 -14.44 -12.69
N VAL A 302 -19.10 -13.27 -12.41
CA VAL A 302 -20.37 -13.06 -11.74
C VAL A 302 -21.35 -12.39 -12.70
N GLU A 303 -22.48 -13.06 -12.93
CA GLU A 303 -23.61 -12.53 -13.70
C GLU A 303 -24.39 -11.51 -12.88
N SER A 304 -24.70 -11.84 -11.63
CA SER A 304 -25.29 -10.91 -10.66
C SER A 304 -24.87 -11.28 -9.22
N ALA A 305 -24.86 -10.28 -8.35
CA ALA A 305 -24.71 -10.48 -6.91
C ALA A 305 -25.53 -9.43 -6.16
N THR A 306 -26.39 -9.87 -5.25
CA THR A 306 -27.34 -9.00 -4.54
C THR A 306 -27.37 -9.32 -3.05
N TRP A 307 -27.47 -8.28 -2.23
CA TRP A 307 -27.66 -8.46 -0.80
C TRP A 307 -29.11 -8.80 -0.48
N VAL A 308 -29.30 -9.91 0.21
CA VAL A 308 -30.60 -10.39 0.68
C VAL A 308 -30.53 -10.74 2.16
N GLU A 309 -31.62 -10.48 2.88
CA GLU A 309 -31.77 -10.88 4.26
C GLU A 309 -32.40 -12.28 4.33
N ARG A 310 -31.74 -13.23 5.00
CA ARG A 310 -32.18 -14.63 5.06
C ARG A 310 -32.18 -15.14 6.50
N ASP A 311 -33.18 -15.97 6.84
CA ASP A 311 -33.16 -16.72 8.10
C ASP A 311 -32.01 -17.74 8.07
N ASP A 312 -31.06 -17.63 9.00
CA ASP A 312 -29.97 -18.60 9.14
C ASP A 312 -30.18 -19.50 10.37
N PRO A 313 -30.35 -20.82 10.18
CA PRO A 313 -30.55 -21.76 11.29
C PRO A 313 -29.39 -21.83 12.28
N GLY A 314 -28.16 -21.55 11.83
CA GLY A 314 -26.98 -21.60 12.67
C GLY A 314 -26.85 -20.38 13.58
N PHE A 315 -27.13 -19.18 13.07
CA PHE A 315 -27.17 -17.95 13.86
C PHE A 315 -28.49 -17.74 14.61
N ARG A 316 -29.56 -18.47 14.23
CA ARG A 316 -30.92 -18.35 14.79
C ARG A 316 -31.48 -16.92 14.71
N LYS A 317 -31.07 -16.20 13.67
CA LYS A 317 -31.55 -14.86 13.33
C LYS A 317 -31.44 -14.69 11.83
N LYS A 318 -32.01 -13.59 11.34
CA LYS A 318 -31.75 -13.13 10.00
C LYS A 318 -30.36 -12.55 9.88
N ILE A 319 -29.70 -12.81 8.76
CA ILE A 319 -28.39 -12.27 8.42
C ILE A 319 -28.37 -11.78 6.98
N MET A 320 -27.48 -10.82 6.70
CA MET A 320 -27.22 -10.33 5.35
C MET A 320 -26.34 -11.33 4.61
N THR A 321 -26.79 -11.70 3.40
CA THR A 321 -26.17 -12.68 2.52
C THR A 321 -25.98 -12.07 1.14
N LEU A 322 -24.81 -12.24 0.54
CA LEU A 322 -24.59 -11.94 -0.87
C LEU A 322 -25.00 -13.16 -1.69
N GLU A 323 -26.15 -13.07 -2.34
CA GLU A 323 -26.65 -14.08 -3.27
C GLU A 323 -25.99 -13.86 -4.63
N VAL A 324 -25.11 -14.78 -5.02
CA VAL A 324 -24.26 -14.70 -6.22
C VAL A 324 -24.78 -15.67 -7.28
N VAL A 325 -25.00 -15.18 -8.50
CA VAL A 325 -25.22 -15.98 -9.70
C VAL A 325 -23.94 -15.95 -10.54
N PRO A 326 -23.17 -17.05 -10.59
CA PRO A 326 -22.00 -17.16 -11.46
C PRO A 326 -22.39 -17.24 -12.93
N THR A 327 -21.58 -16.64 -13.81
CA THR A 327 -21.68 -16.89 -15.25
C THR A 327 -21.36 -18.36 -15.58
N ASP A 328 -21.73 -18.82 -16.78
CA ASP A 328 -21.35 -20.15 -17.26
C ASP A 328 -19.84 -20.40 -17.24
N CYS A 329 -19.04 -19.37 -17.54
CA CYS A 329 -17.59 -19.42 -17.43
C CYS A 329 -17.16 -19.47 -15.97
N GLY A 330 -17.65 -18.54 -15.15
CA GLY A 330 -17.33 -18.42 -13.72
C GLY A 330 -17.62 -19.70 -12.94
N ARG A 331 -18.69 -20.43 -13.30
CA ARG A 331 -19.06 -21.71 -12.71
C ARG A 331 -18.07 -22.85 -13.02
N LYS A 332 -17.38 -22.79 -14.16
CA LYS A 332 -16.49 -23.84 -14.67
C LYS A 332 -15.02 -23.65 -14.30
N ILE A 333 -14.67 -22.53 -13.67
CA ILE A 333 -13.29 -22.23 -13.33
C ILE A 333 -12.70 -23.26 -12.35
N GLN A 334 -11.37 -23.37 -12.37
CA GLN A 334 -10.60 -24.22 -11.48
C GLN A 334 -9.92 -23.40 -10.38
N ASP A 335 -9.23 -24.07 -9.46
CA ASP A 335 -8.66 -23.46 -8.26
C ASP A 335 -7.75 -22.26 -8.55
N ASN A 336 -7.01 -22.30 -9.66
CA ASN A 336 -6.12 -21.24 -10.14
C ASN A 336 -6.81 -19.90 -10.46
N GLN A 337 -8.14 -19.89 -10.58
CA GLN A 337 -8.94 -18.69 -10.92
C GLN A 337 -9.87 -18.27 -9.77
N THR A 338 -9.91 -19.01 -8.66
CA THR A 338 -10.82 -18.72 -7.53
C THR A 338 -10.52 -17.37 -6.86
N ASN A 339 -9.26 -16.92 -6.88
CA ASN A 339 -8.91 -15.58 -6.41
C ASN A 339 -9.38 -14.51 -7.39
N ASN A 340 -9.29 -14.76 -8.70
CA ASN A 340 -9.78 -13.83 -9.72
C ASN A 340 -11.29 -13.60 -9.58
N PHE A 341 -12.06 -14.69 -9.42
CA PHE A 341 -13.49 -14.62 -9.10
C PHE A 341 -13.73 -13.82 -7.82
N PHE A 342 -13.04 -14.17 -6.73
CA PHE A 342 -13.25 -13.50 -5.46
C PHE A 342 -12.93 -12.00 -5.52
N ASN A 343 -11.85 -11.63 -6.22
CA ASN A 343 -11.47 -10.23 -6.38
C ASN A 343 -12.51 -9.43 -7.17
N GLU A 344 -13.22 -10.05 -8.12
CA GLU A 344 -14.37 -9.44 -8.80
C GLU A 344 -15.47 -9.08 -7.79
N LEU A 345 -15.84 -10.01 -6.89
CA LEU A 345 -16.80 -9.73 -5.82
C LEU A 345 -16.31 -8.63 -4.86
N VAL A 346 -15.03 -8.62 -4.50
CA VAL A 346 -14.46 -7.57 -3.63
C VAL A 346 -14.55 -6.20 -4.30
N VAL A 347 -14.20 -6.13 -5.59
CA VAL A 347 -14.28 -4.90 -6.39
C VAL A 347 -15.70 -4.37 -6.48
N ASP A 348 -16.68 -5.25 -6.67
CA ASP A 348 -18.07 -4.88 -6.90
C ASP A 348 -18.83 -4.60 -5.59
N HIS A 349 -18.50 -5.30 -4.49
CA HIS A 349 -19.35 -5.33 -3.28
C HIS A 349 -18.66 -5.10 -1.95
N TYR A 350 -17.32 -5.01 -1.87
CA TYR A 350 -16.67 -4.87 -0.55
C TYR A 350 -17.08 -3.60 0.19
N LEU A 351 -17.36 -2.51 -0.52
CA LEU A 351 -17.75 -1.24 0.09
C LEU A 351 -19.21 -1.21 0.56
N ASP A 352 -20.02 -2.21 0.22
CA ASP A 352 -21.37 -2.35 0.73
C ASP A 352 -21.32 -2.54 2.25
N SER A 353 -22.22 -1.85 2.96
CA SER A 353 -22.23 -1.81 4.43
C SER A 353 -22.42 -3.20 5.06
N GLU A 354 -23.16 -4.05 4.36
CA GLU A 354 -23.46 -5.44 4.67
C GLU A 354 -22.19 -6.31 4.76
N TRP A 355 -21.17 -5.95 3.99
CA TRP A 355 -19.85 -6.59 4.02
C TRP A 355 -18.90 -5.81 4.91
N LYS A 356 -18.58 -4.57 4.53
CA LYS A 356 -17.53 -3.75 5.15
C LYS A 356 -17.74 -3.59 6.65
N ASP A 357 -18.97 -3.23 7.02
CA ASP A 357 -19.35 -2.84 8.38
C ASP A 357 -20.07 -3.98 9.12
N ASN A 358 -20.03 -5.19 8.56
CA ASN A 358 -20.69 -6.37 9.11
C ASN A 358 -20.39 -6.53 10.62
N PRO A 359 -21.42 -6.51 11.49
CA PRO A 359 -21.20 -6.50 12.94
C PRO A 359 -20.82 -7.86 13.52
N ASP A 360 -21.09 -8.96 12.80
CA ASP A 360 -20.94 -10.32 13.31
C ASP A 360 -19.50 -10.84 13.20
N ASN A 361 -18.75 -10.41 12.19
CA ASN A 361 -17.38 -10.87 11.95
C ASN A 361 -16.47 -9.80 11.33
N ARG A 362 -16.25 -8.71 12.06
CA ARG A 362 -15.47 -7.55 11.58
C ARG A 362 -14.03 -7.89 11.19
N ASP A 363 -13.37 -8.77 11.93
CA ASP A 363 -11.94 -9.02 11.74
C ASP A 363 -11.63 -10.03 10.63
N SER A 364 -12.62 -10.82 10.19
CA SER A 364 -12.42 -11.89 9.21
C SER A 364 -13.50 -11.99 8.13
N ASN A 365 -14.39 -11.00 7.99
CA ASN A 365 -15.45 -10.99 6.96
C ASN A 365 -14.92 -11.25 5.52
N ILE A 366 -13.81 -10.63 5.10
CA ILE A 366 -13.18 -10.86 3.79
C ILE A 366 -12.73 -12.32 3.65
N GLY A 367 -12.02 -12.84 4.66
CA GLY A 367 -11.57 -14.23 4.69
C GLY A 367 -12.75 -15.22 4.69
N SER A 368 -13.82 -14.89 5.41
CA SER A 368 -15.05 -15.67 5.47
C SER A 368 -15.74 -15.77 4.11
N MET A 369 -15.93 -14.64 3.45
CA MET A 369 -16.51 -14.58 2.10
C MET A 369 -15.66 -15.38 1.10
N ARG A 370 -14.32 -15.23 1.18
CA ARG A 370 -13.38 -16.00 0.36
C ARG A 370 -13.48 -17.50 0.61
N ARG A 371 -13.62 -17.92 1.87
CA ARG A 371 -13.78 -19.33 2.26
C ARG A 371 -15.10 -19.88 1.74
N GLN A 372 -16.20 -19.16 1.92
CA GLN A 372 -17.51 -19.60 1.45
C GLN A 372 -17.58 -19.73 -0.06
N LEU A 373 -17.00 -18.80 -0.81
CA LEU A 373 -16.94 -18.91 -2.27
C LEU A 373 -16.25 -20.22 -2.70
N VAL A 374 -15.09 -20.54 -2.13
CA VAL A 374 -14.39 -21.79 -2.46
C VAL A 374 -15.13 -23.03 -1.96
N CYS A 375 -15.79 -22.96 -0.81
CA CYS A 375 -16.65 -24.07 -0.38
C CYS A 375 -17.78 -24.32 -1.39
N HIS A 376 -18.42 -23.27 -1.91
CA HIS A 376 -19.49 -23.39 -2.90
C HIS A 376 -19.01 -24.03 -4.21
N PHE A 377 -17.77 -23.75 -4.65
CA PHE A 377 -17.16 -24.46 -5.79
C PHE A 377 -17.03 -25.98 -5.59
N ASN A 378 -16.98 -26.45 -4.34
CA ASN A 378 -16.85 -27.87 -3.99
C ASN A 378 -18.22 -28.56 -3.83
N VAL A 379 -19.18 -27.92 -3.17
CA VAL A 379 -20.45 -28.59 -2.79
C VAL A 379 -21.70 -28.03 -3.46
N ALA A 380 -21.63 -26.84 -4.05
CA ALA A 380 -22.77 -26.11 -4.58
C ALA A 380 -22.59 -25.66 -6.03
N ARG A 381 -21.56 -26.14 -6.74
CA ARG A 381 -21.18 -25.65 -8.08
C ARG A 381 -22.32 -25.63 -9.09
N ASN A 382 -23.24 -26.59 -9.02
CA ASN A 382 -24.36 -26.71 -9.95
C ASN A 382 -25.66 -26.03 -9.47
N LYS A 383 -25.67 -25.42 -8.28
CA LYS A 383 -26.83 -24.63 -7.83
C LYS A 383 -26.90 -23.33 -8.63
N PRO A 384 -28.10 -22.84 -8.99
CA PRO A 384 -28.24 -21.58 -9.75
C PRO A 384 -27.55 -20.42 -9.02
N GLU A 385 -27.80 -20.31 -7.71
CA GLU A 385 -27.30 -19.25 -6.83
C GLU A 385 -26.43 -19.80 -5.70
N TRP A 386 -25.46 -19.00 -5.26
CA TRP A 386 -24.57 -19.25 -4.11
C TRP A 386 -24.77 -18.17 -3.06
N ASN A 387 -24.90 -18.57 -1.80
CA ASN A 387 -25.17 -17.66 -0.69
C ASN A 387 -23.88 -17.49 0.12
N LEU A 388 -23.28 -16.30 0.06
CA LEU A 388 -22.03 -15.97 0.75
C LEU A 388 -22.29 -14.98 1.87
N GLU A 389 -21.84 -15.30 3.09
CA GLU A 389 -22.25 -14.56 4.29
C GLU A 389 -21.05 -14.03 5.08
N PRO A 390 -20.79 -12.72 5.12
CA PRO A 390 -19.63 -12.18 5.82
C PRO A 390 -19.62 -12.51 7.33
N SER A 391 -20.80 -12.75 7.92
CA SER A 391 -20.99 -13.10 9.33
C SER A 391 -20.39 -14.45 9.74
N ARG A 392 -20.22 -15.42 8.83
CA ARG A 392 -19.69 -16.74 9.20
C ARG A 392 -18.24 -16.65 9.69
N PRO A 393 -17.80 -17.40 10.72
CA PRO A 393 -16.40 -17.41 11.13
C PRO A 393 -15.46 -17.92 10.04
N TYR A 394 -14.17 -17.56 10.09
CA TYR A 394 -13.20 -18.17 9.18
C TYR A 394 -12.80 -19.58 9.66
N THR A 395 -12.73 -20.55 8.75
CA THR A 395 -12.29 -21.93 9.04
C THR A 395 -11.50 -22.54 7.88
N SER A 396 -10.96 -23.75 8.06
CA SER A 396 -10.29 -24.52 7.01
C SER A 396 -11.26 -24.87 5.86
N ASN A 397 -10.73 -25.31 4.71
CA ASN A 397 -11.60 -25.70 3.60
C ASN A 397 -12.39 -26.95 3.94
N GLU A 398 -11.69 -27.91 4.53
CA GLU A 398 -12.17 -29.22 4.93
C GLU A 398 -13.32 -29.08 5.93
N ASP A 399 -13.15 -28.24 6.96
CA ASP A 399 -14.19 -27.98 7.95
C ASP A 399 -15.40 -27.26 7.36
N SER A 400 -15.17 -26.32 6.44
CA SER A 400 -16.26 -25.61 5.76
C SER A 400 -17.08 -26.59 4.90
N ILE A 401 -16.43 -27.47 4.14
CA ILE A 401 -17.08 -28.52 3.33
C ILE A 401 -17.84 -29.50 4.22
N ALA A 402 -17.23 -29.96 5.33
CA ALA A 402 -17.86 -30.89 6.27
C ALA A 402 -19.16 -30.33 6.89
N LYS A 403 -19.25 -29.00 7.00
CA LYS A 403 -20.44 -28.27 7.47
C LYS A 403 -21.35 -27.78 6.33
N GLY A 404 -21.11 -28.19 5.09
CA GLY A 404 -21.90 -27.77 3.93
C GLY A 404 -21.85 -26.26 3.66
N CYS A 405 -20.71 -25.63 3.94
CA CYS A 405 -20.46 -24.19 3.91
C CYS A 405 -21.16 -23.37 5.00
N ASN A 406 -21.85 -24.03 5.94
CA ASN A 406 -22.62 -23.36 6.99
C ASN A 406 -21.89 -23.39 8.35
N ASN A 407 -20.66 -22.89 8.37
CA ASN A 407 -19.93 -22.80 9.63
C ASN A 407 -20.49 -21.69 10.51
N THR A 408 -20.67 -21.99 11.80
CA THR A 408 -21.22 -21.10 12.84
C THR A 408 -20.43 -21.22 14.12
#